data_AF-A0A1Z5HWG0-F1
#
_entry.id   AF-A0A1Z5HWG0-F1
#
_cell.length_a   1.000
_cell.length_b   1.000
_cell.length_c   1.000
_cell.angle_alpha   90.00
_cell.angle_beta   90.00
_cell.angle_gamma   90.00
#
_symmetry.space_group_name_H-M   'P 1'
#
loop_
_entity.id
_entity.type
_entity.pdbx_description
1 polymer ?
#
loop_
_entity_poly.entity_id
_entity_poly.type
_entity_poly.pdbx_seq_one_letter_code
_entity_poly.pdbx_strand_id
1 'polypeptide(L)'
;MAGVPRPLFAEETVAAAEVDHQHQYVVKAIHIVKKGESLWSISRHYGVELEKLMEANDLTSDTIFPRQKLVIPAENVPEAGNSQAKEGEFIHWNQVQNMFRLFDFATVTDMETGLTFRVQRTGGRFHADVEPVSQDDTAIIKKIYNGQWSWSPRAALVAVNGHTIAASISGMPHGRGVIKHNDFPGYMCIHFRGSLKTSDLKEDLEHQKMVRKAAGLD
;
A
#
# COMPACT_ATOMS: atom_id res chain seq x y z
N MET A 1 34.83 45.69 -12.24
CA MET A 1 35.00 44.92 -13.50
C MET A 1 35.39 43.50 -13.16
N ALA A 2 34.78 42.55 -13.88
CA ALA A 2 35.13 41.14 -14.06
C ALA A 2 35.24 40.23 -12.80
N GLY A 3 34.17 39.48 -12.56
CA GLY A 3 34.19 38.26 -11.78
C GLY A 3 34.91 37.13 -12.52
N VAL A 4 35.62 36.32 -11.75
CA VAL A 4 36.38 35.14 -12.16
C VAL A 4 35.41 34.02 -12.60
N PRO A 5 35.74 33.23 -13.64
CA PRO A 5 34.77 32.42 -14.39
C PRO A 5 34.29 31.17 -13.65
N ARG A 6 33.05 30.77 -13.98
CA ARG A 6 32.47 29.46 -13.61
C ARG A 6 33.26 28.32 -14.25
N PRO A 7 33.71 27.31 -13.49
CA PRO A 7 34.04 26.02 -14.05
C PRO A 7 32.78 25.17 -14.22
N LEU A 8 32.70 24.63 -15.43
CA LEU A 8 31.93 23.50 -15.95
C LEU A 8 31.48 22.48 -14.88
N PHE A 9 30.18 22.19 -14.82
CA PHE A 9 29.67 21.03 -14.10
C PHE A 9 30.16 19.76 -14.81
N ALA A 10 31.06 19.04 -14.13
CA ALA A 10 31.32 17.63 -14.36
C ALA A 10 30.18 16.80 -13.75
N GLU A 11 29.89 15.66 -14.37
CA GLU A 11 29.00 14.63 -13.84
C GLU A 11 29.55 14.09 -12.51
N GLU A 12 28.68 13.89 -11.52
CA GLU A 12 28.99 13.09 -10.34
C GLU A 12 27.76 12.26 -9.96
N THR A 13 27.89 10.95 -10.17
CA THR A 13 27.07 9.89 -9.58
C THR A 13 27.40 9.72 -8.08
N VAL A 14 26.49 9.02 -7.36
CA VAL A 14 26.56 8.46 -5.99
C VAL A 14 26.01 9.38 -4.88
N ALA A 15 25.43 8.94 -3.76
CA ALA A 15 25.20 7.64 -3.11
C ALA A 15 24.21 7.83 -1.93
N ALA A 16 23.74 6.70 -1.37
CA ALA A 16 23.33 6.47 0.04
C ALA A 16 22.22 7.35 0.66
N ALA A 17 21.24 6.68 1.29
CA ALA A 17 20.21 7.32 2.09
C ALA A 17 20.85 8.08 3.27
N GLU A 18 20.85 9.41 3.21
CA GLU A 18 21.06 10.26 4.37
C GLU A 18 19.80 10.22 5.23
N VAL A 19 19.99 9.95 6.53
CA VAL A 19 18.95 10.12 7.54
C VAL A 19 18.89 11.61 7.85
N ASP A 20 17.83 12.30 7.40
CA ASP A 20 17.56 13.65 7.85
C ASP A 20 17.13 13.59 9.32
N HIS A 21 17.98 14.06 10.22
CA HIS A 21 17.74 14.01 11.66
C HIS A 21 16.58 14.89 12.14
N GLN A 22 15.97 15.72 11.25
CA GLN A 22 14.82 16.56 11.60
C GLN A 22 13.47 15.87 11.40
N HIS A 23 13.38 14.84 10.56
CA HIS A 23 12.15 14.09 10.32
C HIS A 23 12.46 12.59 10.21
N GLN A 24 11.73 11.75 10.96
CA GLN A 24 12.00 10.32 11.17
C GLN A 24 11.77 9.42 9.92
N TYR A 25 12.14 9.89 8.73
CA TYR A 25 11.92 9.20 7.45
C TYR A 25 13.26 8.84 6.80
N VAL A 26 13.35 7.62 6.27
CA VAL A 26 14.42 7.26 5.34
C VAL A 26 14.05 7.82 3.97
N VAL A 27 14.96 8.49 3.26
CA VAL A 27 14.67 8.97 1.90
C VAL A 27 14.65 7.79 0.93
N LYS A 28 13.51 7.54 0.26
CA LYS A 28 13.36 6.47 -0.76
C LYS A 28 13.83 6.93 -2.13
N ALA A 29 13.46 8.15 -2.51
CA ALA A 29 13.81 8.74 -3.80
C ALA A 29 13.66 10.27 -3.76
N ILE A 30 14.26 10.94 -4.74
CA ILE A 30 13.92 12.32 -5.09
C ILE A 30 13.12 12.29 -6.39
N HIS A 31 11.89 12.76 -6.35
CA HIS A 31 11.03 12.87 -7.53
C HIS A 31 11.06 14.30 -8.07
N ILE A 32 11.24 14.45 -9.39
CA ILE A 32 11.12 15.74 -10.07
C ILE A 32 9.74 15.83 -10.72
N VAL A 33 8.88 16.67 -10.18
CA VAL A 33 7.48 16.84 -10.62
C VAL A 33 7.42 17.15 -12.11
N LYS A 34 6.62 16.41 -12.84
CA LYS A 34 6.33 16.59 -14.26
C LYS A 34 5.06 17.41 -14.44
N LYS A 35 4.92 17.99 -15.64
CA LYS A 35 3.72 18.75 -16.00
C LYS A 35 2.48 17.85 -15.93
N GLY A 36 1.51 18.25 -15.11
CA GLY A 36 0.23 17.54 -14.96
C GLY A 36 0.17 16.56 -13.77
N GLU A 37 1.23 16.40 -13.00
CA GLU A 37 1.21 15.62 -11.76
C GLU A 37 0.64 16.45 -10.59
N SER A 38 0.02 15.76 -9.65
CA SER A 38 -0.39 16.27 -8.34
C SER A 38 0.30 15.48 -7.22
N LEU A 39 0.32 16.00 -6.00
CA LEU A 39 0.83 15.25 -4.86
C LEU A 39 0.12 13.90 -4.72
N TRP A 40 -1.19 13.86 -4.99
CA TRP A 40 -1.97 12.63 -4.96
C TRP A 40 -1.51 11.60 -6.01
N SER A 41 -1.23 12.02 -7.24
CA SER A 41 -0.73 11.10 -8.26
C SER A 41 0.68 10.59 -7.93
N ILE A 42 1.52 11.44 -7.33
CA ILE A 42 2.89 11.11 -6.93
C ILE A 42 2.88 10.18 -5.71
N SER A 43 2.09 10.50 -4.69
CA SER A 43 1.94 9.70 -3.48
C SER A 43 1.44 8.30 -3.84
N ARG A 44 0.48 8.19 -4.75
CA ARG A 44 0.04 6.91 -5.31
C ARG A 44 1.14 6.20 -6.09
N HIS A 45 1.86 6.91 -6.95
CA HIS A 45 2.94 6.30 -7.75
C HIS A 45 4.01 5.65 -6.87
N TYR A 46 4.41 6.32 -5.78
CA TYR A 46 5.41 5.79 -4.86
C TYR A 46 4.83 4.90 -3.76
N GLY A 47 3.50 4.86 -3.63
CA GLY A 47 2.77 4.29 -2.50
C GLY A 47 3.28 4.84 -1.19
N VAL A 48 3.03 6.13 -0.98
CA VAL A 48 3.32 6.89 0.22
C VAL A 48 2.03 7.62 0.58
N GLU A 49 1.71 7.71 1.87
CA GLU A 49 0.58 8.53 2.34
C GLU A 49 0.77 10.00 1.94
N LEU A 50 -0.29 10.65 1.46
CA LEU A 50 -0.23 12.04 1.02
C LEU A 50 0.27 12.96 2.14
N GLU A 51 -0.21 12.74 3.37
CA GLU A 51 0.20 13.51 4.55
C GLU A 51 1.71 13.34 4.82
N LYS A 52 2.24 12.13 4.71
CA LYS A 52 3.68 11.86 4.88
C LYS A 52 4.53 12.44 3.76
N LEU A 53 4.04 12.42 2.53
CA LEU A 53 4.69 13.09 1.41
C LEU A 53 4.72 14.61 1.64
N MET A 54 3.65 15.20 2.15
CA MET A 54 3.58 16.62 2.47
C MET A 54 4.51 16.99 3.62
N GLU A 55 4.47 16.21 4.71
CA GLU A 55 5.32 16.37 5.89
C GLU A 55 6.80 16.30 5.52
N ALA A 56 7.22 15.30 4.74
CA ALA A 56 8.60 15.14 4.29
C ALA A 56 9.11 16.26 3.35
N ASN A 57 8.23 17.15 2.88
CA ASN A 57 8.55 18.25 1.99
C ASN A 57 8.15 19.62 2.56
N ASP A 58 7.83 19.68 3.86
CA ASP A 58 7.36 20.89 4.55
C ASP A 58 6.20 21.61 3.83
N LEU A 59 5.31 20.83 3.19
CA LEU A 59 4.19 21.36 2.42
C LEU A 59 2.97 21.54 3.32
N THR A 60 2.42 22.76 3.33
CA THR A 60 1.17 23.09 4.03
C THR A 60 -0.06 23.06 3.10
N SER A 61 0.14 22.85 1.80
CA SER A 61 -0.92 22.72 0.80
C SER A 61 -0.57 21.66 -0.24
N ASP A 62 -1.56 21.25 -1.03
CA ASP A 62 -1.42 20.25 -2.10
C ASP A 62 -0.85 20.80 -3.42
N THR A 63 -0.49 22.09 -3.44
CA THR A 63 -0.01 22.78 -4.63
C THR A 63 1.45 22.47 -4.89
N ILE A 64 1.74 21.94 -6.08
CA ILE A 64 3.09 21.67 -6.58
C ILE A 64 3.28 22.18 -8.00
N PHE A 65 4.54 22.40 -8.37
CA PHE A 65 4.91 22.96 -9.67
C PHE A 65 5.80 22.02 -10.47
N PRO A 66 5.71 22.02 -11.82
CA PRO A 66 6.64 21.29 -12.65
C PRO A 66 8.10 21.67 -12.33
N ARG A 67 8.97 20.66 -12.31
CA ARG A 67 10.39 20.70 -11.93
C ARG A 67 10.66 20.87 -10.43
N GLN A 68 9.64 20.96 -9.59
CA GLN A 68 9.81 20.90 -8.14
C GLN A 68 10.41 19.53 -7.76
N LYS A 69 11.38 19.53 -6.86
CA LYS A 69 11.92 18.31 -6.28
C LYS A 69 11.09 17.98 -5.04
N LEU A 70 10.63 16.74 -4.96
CA LEU A 70 9.98 16.19 -3.79
C LEU A 70 10.83 15.06 -3.23
N VAL A 71 11.12 15.13 -1.94
CA VAL A 71 11.60 14.02 -1.13
C VAL A 71 10.48 13.01 -1.05
N ILE A 72 10.70 11.83 -1.60
CA ILE A 72 9.79 10.71 -1.41
C ILE A 72 10.30 9.98 -0.18
N PRO A 73 9.60 10.06 0.96
CA PRO A 73 9.97 9.25 2.10
C PRO A 73 9.79 7.78 1.70
N ALA A 74 10.74 6.94 2.09
CA ALA A 74 10.42 5.55 2.34
C ALA A 74 9.36 5.62 3.42
N GLU A 75 8.21 5.01 3.19
CA GLU A 75 7.25 4.87 4.26
C GLU A 75 8.02 4.43 5.51
N ASN A 76 7.72 5.04 6.66
CA ASN A 76 7.61 4.22 7.84
C ASN A 76 6.44 3.27 7.56
N VAL A 77 6.67 2.28 6.69
CA VAL A 77 6.12 0.95 6.90
C VAL A 77 6.52 0.74 8.35
N PRO A 78 5.58 0.56 9.32
CA PRO A 78 5.97 0.24 10.68
C PRO A 78 7.06 -0.80 10.56
N GLU A 79 8.26 -0.38 10.94
CA GLU A 79 9.58 -0.91 10.61
C GLU A 79 9.55 -2.40 10.30
N ALA A 80 9.13 -2.80 9.07
CA ALA A 80 8.67 -4.15 8.74
C ALA A 80 8.36 -4.96 10.00
N GLY A 81 7.39 -4.49 10.80
CA GLY A 81 7.27 -4.79 12.24
C GLY A 81 7.27 -6.29 12.43
N ASN A 82 8.47 -6.83 12.61
CA ASN A 82 8.80 -8.22 12.34
C ASN A 82 8.06 -8.84 11.14
N SER A 83 8.70 -8.93 9.96
CA SER A 83 8.31 -9.85 8.86
C SER A 83 8.25 -11.34 9.27
N GLN A 84 8.25 -11.64 10.58
CA GLN A 84 8.09 -12.95 11.20
C GLN A 84 6.80 -13.10 12.02
N ALA A 85 5.86 -12.14 12.01
CA ALA A 85 4.54 -12.41 12.55
C ALA A 85 3.96 -13.64 11.81
N LYS A 86 4.01 -14.81 12.46
CA LYS A 86 3.49 -16.05 11.89
C LYS A 86 1.97 -16.03 11.82
N GLU A 87 1.35 -15.15 12.60
CA GLU A 87 -0.08 -15.05 12.86
C GLU A 87 -0.45 -13.57 13.02
N GLY A 88 -1.69 -13.22 12.68
CA GLY A 88 -2.25 -11.88 12.81
C GLY A 88 -3.31 -11.77 13.90
N GLU A 89 -3.57 -10.56 14.34
CA GLU A 89 -4.61 -10.24 15.31
C GLU A 89 -6.00 -10.62 14.77
N PHE A 90 -6.79 -11.38 15.54
CA PHE A 90 -8.13 -11.87 15.14
C PHE A 90 -9.24 -10.82 15.36
N ILE A 91 -9.09 -9.68 14.70
CA ILE A 91 -9.91 -8.47 14.87
C ILE A 91 -11.17 -8.51 14.01
N HIS A 92 -12.31 -8.20 14.61
CA HIS A 92 -13.61 -8.16 13.90
C HIS A 92 -13.69 -6.96 12.93
N TRP A 93 -14.34 -7.14 11.76
CA TRP A 93 -14.49 -6.11 10.71
C TRP A 93 -14.92 -4.74 11.25
N ASN A 94 -15.89 -4.70 12.16
CA ASN A 94 -16.35 -3.45 12.78
C ASN A 94 -15.25 -2.61 13.43
N GLN A 95 -14.19 -3.24 13.95
CA GLN A 95 -13.01 -2.55 14.48
C GLN A 95 -12.02 -2.25 13.36
N VAL A 96 -11.75 -3.23 12.48
CA VAL A 96 -10.83 -3.07 11.34
C VAL A 96 -11.21 -1.89 10.46
N GLN A 97 -12.49 -1.67 10.15
CA GLN A 97 -12.91 -0.57 9.27
C GLN A 97 -12.59 0.83 9.83
N ASN A 98 -12.39 0.95 11.16
CA ASN A 98 -11.97 2.19 11.81
C ASN A 98 -10.43 2.35 11.83
N MET A 99 -9.70 1.24 11.68
CA MET A 99 -8.24 1.13 11.65
C MET A 99 -7.68 1.17 10.22
N PHE A 100 -8.37 0.61 9.23
CA PHE A 100 -8.01 0.62 7.82
C PHE A 100 -9.09 1.38 7.06
N ARG A 101 -9.04 2.71 7.10
CA ARG A 101 -10.09 3.61 6.61
C ARG A 101 -10.07 3.72 5.09
N LEU A 102 -11.11 4.33 4.52
CA LEU A 102 -11.16 4.57 3.08
C LEU A 102 -9.97 5.44 2.66
N PHE A 103 -9.28 5.02 1.60
CA PHE A 103 -8.04 5.58 1.04
C PHE A 103 -6.76 5.33 1.83
N ASP A 104 -6.82 4.68 2.99
CA ASP A 104 -5.63 4.21 3.70
C ASP A 104 -4.90 3.16 2.87
N PHE A 105 -3.60 3.04 3.12
CA PHE A 105 -2.75 2.03 2.53
C PHE A 105 -2.52 0.89 3.52
N ALA A 106 -2.29 -0.31 2.98
CA ALA A 106 -1.90 -1.46 3.77
C ALA A 106 -0.92 -2.34 2.99
N THR A 107 -0.09 -3.05 3.73
CA THR A 107 0.76 -4.12 3.19
C THR A 107 0.09 -5.46 3.44
N VAL A 108 -0.08 -6.26 2.40
CA VAL A 108 -0.73 -7.57 2.45
C VAL A 108 0.28 -8.65 2.16
N THR A 109 0.38 -9.64 3.03
CA THR A 109 1.26 -10.81 2.85
C THR A 109 0.41 -12.07 2.69
N ASP A 110 0.56 -12.77 1.58
CA ASP A 110 -0.03 -14.10 1.38
C ASP A 110 0.76 -15.13 2.17
N MET A 111 0.10 -15.84 3.08
CA MET A 111 0.81 -16.71 4.04
C MET A 111 1.35 -18.01 3.43
N GLU A 112 0.83 -18.45 2.29
CA GLU A 112 1.30 -19.69 1.65
C GLU A 112 2.53 -19.43 0.77
N THR A 113 2.58 -18.32 0.04
CA THR A 113 3.74 -17.99 -0.82
C THR A 113 4.77 -17.10 -0.12
N GLY A 114 4.38 -16.40 0.95
CA GLY A 114 5.19 -15.37 1.60
C GLY A 114 5.37 -14.09 0.77
N LEU A 115 4.66 -13.98 -0.36
CA LEU A 115 4.73 -12.78 -1.20
C LEU A 115 3.88 -11.66 -0.62
N THR A 116 4.42 -10.45 -0.74
CA THR A 116 3.84 -9.24 -0.15
C THR A 116 3.57 -8.20 -1.23
N PHE A 117 2.42 -7.54 -1.15
CA PHE A 117 2.02 -6.47 -2.07
C PHE A 117 1.28 -5.36 -1.31
N ARG A 118 1.29 -4.15 -1.85
CA ARG A 118 0.61 -3.00 -1.26
C ARG A 118 -0.74 -2.75 -1.90
N VAL A 119 -1.70 -2.37 -1.07
CA VAL A 119 -3.05 -2.01 -1.50
C VAL A 119 -3.48 -0.68 -0.91
N GLN A 120 -4.40 0.00 -1.60
CA GLN A 120 -5.18 1.09 -1.05
C GLN A 120 -6.62 0.61 -0.84
N ARG A 121 -7.24 0.92 0.31
CA ARG A 121 -8.68 0.69 0.47
C ARG A 121 -9.46 1.65 -0.41
N THR A 122 -10.26 1.13 -1.33
CA THR A 122 -11.06 1.92 -2.28
C THR A 122 -12.56 1.81 -2.05
N GLY A 123 -12.99 0.91 -1.16
CA GLY A 123 -14.40 0.78 -0.79
C GLY A 123 -14.68 -0.28 0.26
N GLY A 124 -15.83 -0.94 0.09
CA GLY A 124 -16.26 -2.06 0.93
C GLY A 124 -17.05 -1.65 2.17
N ARG A 125 -18.29 -2.16 2.27
CA ARG A 125 -19.21 -1.95 3.41
C ARG A 125 -19.10 -3.04 4.49
N PHE A 126 -18.94 -4.29 4.07
CA PHE A 126 -18.96 -5.47 4.94
C PHE A 126 -17.64 -6.26 4.95
N HIS A 127 -16.69 -5.81 4.14
CA HIS A 127 -15.31 -6.25 3.98
C HIS A 127 -14.56 -5.08 3.32
N ALA A 128 -13.25 -5.17 3.17
CA ALA A 128 -12.50 -4.13 2.46
C ALA A 128 -12.46 -4.43 0.96
N ASP A 129 -12.92 -3.48 0.14
CA ASP A 129 -12.59 -3.45 -1.28
C ASP A 129 -11.30 -2.65 -1.44
N VAL A 130 -10.30 -3.27 -2.07
CA VAL A 130 -8.96 -2.70 -2.20
C VAL A 130 -8.44 -2.81 -3.62
N GLU A 131 -7.53 -1.93 -3.98
CA GLU A 131 -6.82 -2.00 -5.26
C GLU A 131 -5.31 -2.00 -5.03
N PRO A 132 -4.53 -2.77 -5.80
CA PRO A 132 -3.08 -2.71 -5.74
C PRO A 132 -2.59 -1.31 -6.12
N VAL A 133 -1.60 -0.83 -5.39
CA VAL A 133 -1.11 0.55 -5.53
C VAL A 133 -0.39 0.76 -6.87
N SER A 134 0.29 -0.27 -7.38
CA SER A 134 1.12 -0.22 -8.59
C SER A 134 0.98 -1.46 -9.48
N GLN A 135 1.57 -1.41 -10.69
CA GLN A 135 1.66 -2.57 -11.59
C GLN A 135 2.50 -3.70 -10.99
N ASP A 136 3.53 -3.37 -10.21
CA ASP A 136 4.36 -4.36 -9.53
C ASP A 136 3.56 -5.11 -8.46
N ASP A 137 2.76 -4.39 -7.66
CA ASP A 137 1.84 -4.99 -6.68
C ASP A 137 0.84 -5.93 -7.38
N THR A 138 0.33 -5.53 -8.55
CA THR A 138 -0.53 -6.37 -9.38
C THR A 138 0.15 -7.61 -9.92
N ALA A 139 1.40 -7.50 -10.37
CA ALA A 139 2.18 -8.62 -10.85
C ALA A 139 2.41 -9.65 -9.73
N ILE A 140 2.60 -9.18 -8.49
CA ILE A 140 2.71 -10.04 -7.31
C ILE A 140 1.38 -10.77 -7.03
N ILE A 141 0.24 -10.07 -7.08
CA ILE A 141 -1.07 -10.71 -6.93
C ILE A 141 -1.26 -11.80 -7.99
N LYS A 142 -0.94 -11.54 -9.27
CA LYS A 142 -0.99 -12.58 -10.31
C LYS A 142 -0.08 -13.75 -9.97
N LYS A 143 1.14 -13.51 -9.48
CA LYS A 143 2.09 -14.57 -9.11
C LYS A 143 1.55 -15.45 -7.98
N ILE A 144 0.90 -14.87 -6.96
CA ILE A 144 0.23 -15.61 -5.87
C ILE A 144 -0.80 -16.59 -6.43
N TYR A 145 -1.48 -16.22 -7.52
CA TYR A 145 -2.50 -17.02 -8.18
C TYR A 145 -2.02 -17.68 -9.48
N ASN A 146 -0.74 -18.05 -9.56
CA ASN A 146 -0.15 -18.79 -10.68
C ASN A 146 -0.37 -18.14 -12.05
N GLY A 147 -0.31 -16.81 -12.11
CA GLY A 147 -0.49 -16.01 -13.31
C GLY A 147 -1.96 -15.75 -13.70
N GLN A 148 -2.92 -16.22 -12.91
CA GLN A 148 -4.36 -16.11 -13.19
C GLN A 148 -5.09 -15.30 -12.12
N TRP A 149 -6.30 -14.84 -12.42
CA TRP A 149 -7.21 -14.29 -11.42
C TRP A 149 -8.03 -15.41 -10.77
N SER A 150 -8.31 -15.29 -9.48
CA SER A 150 -9.03 -16.35 -8.76
C SER A 150 -9.84 -15.83 -7.59
N TRP A 151 -11.05 -16.38 -7.43
CA TRP A 151 -11.89 -16.21 -6.24
C TRP A 151 -11.45 -17.07 -5.07
N SER A 152 -10.49 -17.99 -5.27
CA SER A 152 -10.07 -18.92 -4.23
C SER A 152 -9.50 -18.13 -3.03
N PRO A 153 -10.08 -18.30 -1.83
CA PRO A 153 -9.65 -17.57 -0.66
C PRO A 153 -8.28 -18.08 -0.19
N ARG A 154 -7.44 -17.15 0.24
CA ARG A 154 -6.11 -17.44 0.79
C ARG A 154 -5.96 -16.76 2.14
N ALA A 155 -5.19 -17.38 3.04
CA ALA A 155 -4.86 -16.79 4.34
C ALA A 155 -3.81 -15.69 4.15
N ALA A 156 -4.04 -14.53 4.76
CA ALA A 156 -3.19 -13.36 4.60
C ALA A 156 -3.03 -12.57 5.89
N LEU A 157 -1.94 -11.83 5.97
CA LEU A 157 -1.68 -10.85 7.02
C LEU A 157 -1.75 -9.44 6.43
N VAL A 158 -2.49 -8.55 7.08
CA VAL A 158 -2.65 -7.15 6.66
C VAL A 158 -1.98 -6.26 7.69
N ALA A 159 -0.86 -5.66 7.32
CA ALA A 159 -0.14 -4.68 8.11
C ALA A 159 -0.67 -3.26 7.82
N VAL A 160 -1.25 -2.61 8.83
CA VAL A 160 -1.85 -1.28 8.74
C VAL A 160 -1.83 -0.60 10.11
N ASN A 161 -1.43 0.67 10.18
CA ASN A 161 -1.43 1.48 11.41
C ASN A 161 -0.76 0.80 12.62
N GLY A 162 0.36 0.10 12.39
CA GLY A 162 1.12 -0.62 13.42
C GLY A 162 0.52 -1.96 13.86
N HIS A 163 -0.63 -2.35 13.33
CA HIS A 163 -1.26 -3.65 13.55
C HIS A 163 -0.93 -4.63 12.43
N THR A 164 -0.83 -5.92 12.77
CA THR A 164 -0.81 -7.01 11.79
C THR A 164 -2.04 -7.84 11.99
N ILE A 165 -3.02 -7.71 11.10
CA ILE A 165 -4.36 -8.26 11.27
C ILE A 165 -4.51 -9.54 10.45
N ALA A 166 -5.08 -10.58 11.05
CA ALA A 166 -5.43 -11.81 10.33
C ALA A 166 -6.56 -11.55 9.33
N ALA A 167 -6.37 -11.98 8.09
CA ALA A 167 -7.28 -11.70 6.99
C ALA A 167 -7.34 -12.87 6.01
N SER A 168 -8.24 -12.73 5.03
CA SER A 168 -8.28 -13.56 3.84
C SER A 168 -8.45 -12.71 2.59
N ILE A 169 -7.75 -13.08 1.52
CA ILE A 169 -7.79 -12.40 0.23
C ILE A 169 -8.37 -13.28 -0.87
N SER A 170 -8.98 -12.65 -1.88
CA SER A 170 -9.30 -13.26 -3.18
C SER A 170 -8.80 -12.36 -4.31
N GLY A 171 -7.92 -12.89 -5.17
CA GLY A 171 -7.24 -12.10 -6.22
C GLY A 171 -8.06 -11.84 -7.47
N MET A 172 -9.39 -12.00 -7.44
CA MET A 172 -10.24 -11.73 -8.60
C MET A 172 -10.58 -10.23 -8.67
N PRO A 173 -10.16 -9.52 -9.73
CA PRO A 173 -10.63 -8.16 -9.98
C PRO A 173 -12.12 -8.18 -10.32
N HIS A 174 -12.88 -7.29 -9.68
CA HIS A 174 -14.29 -7.10 -9.97
C HIS A 174 -14.73 -5.65 -9.69
N GLY A 175 -15.96 -5.32 -10.07
CA GLY A 175 -16.48 -3.96 -10.00
C GLY A 175 -15.69 -2.97 -10.86
N ARG A 176 -15.75 -1.68 -10.52
CA ARG A 176 -15.10 -0.60 -11.27
C ARG A 176 -13.95 -0.02 -10.44
N GLY A 177 -12.71 -0.25 -10.89
CA GLY A 177 -11.51 0.27 -10.23
C GLY A 177 -11.34 1.79 -10.36
N VAL A 178 -10.79 2.41 -9.31
CA VAL A 178 -10.53 3.85 -9.21
C VAL A 178 -9.05 4.19 -9.36
N ILE A 179 -8.12 3.24 -9.17
CA ILE A 179 -6.70 3.46 -9.51
C ILE A 179 -6.47 3.26 -11.00
N LYS A 180 -5.67 4.16 -11.57
CA LYS A 180 -5.28 4.12 -12.98
C LYS A 180 -3.85 3.62 -13.07
N HIS A 181 -3.57 2.89 -14.16
CA HIS A 181 -2.23 2.41 -14.48
C HIS A 181 -1.62 1.43 -13.46
N ASN A 182 -2.42 0.70 -12.68
CA ASN A 182 -1.93 -0.41 -11.84
C ASN A 182 -2.11 -1.79 -12.50
N ASP A 183 -2.62 -1.87 -13.72
CA ASP A 183 -2.91 -3.13 -14.44
C ASP A 183 -3.89 -4.09 -13.73
N PHE A 184 -4.65 -3.60 -12.75
CA PHE A 184 -5.68 -4.35 -12.03
C PHE A 184 -7.07 -3.84 -12.42
N PRO A 185 -7.87 -4.62 -13.19
CA PRO A 185 -9.09 -4.11 -13.81
C PRO A 185 -10.30 -4.17 -12.86
N GLY A 186 -10.24 -3.48 -11.72
CA GLY A 186 -11.30 -3.53 -10.70
C GLY A 186 -10.73 -3.29 -9.31
N TYR A 187 -11.39 -3.85 -8.31
CA TYR A 187 -10.89 -4.02 -6.94
C TYR A 187 -10.95 -5.50 -6.56
N MET A 188 -10.25 -5.86 -5.47
CA MET A 188 -10.28 -7.19 -4.86
C MET A 188 -10.79 -7.09 -3.42
N CYS A 189 -11.29 -8.20 -2.88
CA CYS A 189 -11.80 -8.23 -1.51
C CYS A 189 -10.72 -8.70 -0.53
N ILE A 190 -10.68 -8.04 0.62
CA ILE A 190 -10.02 -8.53 1.83
C ILE A 190 -11.09 -8.73 2.91
N HIS A 191 -11.22 -9.97 3.37
CA HIS A 191 -12.12 -10.37 4.44
C HIS A 191 -11.35 -10.45 5.76
N PHE A 192 -11.97 -9.95 6.82
CA PHE A 192 -11.53 -10.07 8.20
C PHE A 192 -12.55 -10.90 8.99
N ARG A 193 -12.30 -11.10 10.29
CA ARG A 193 -13.25 -11.80 11.16
C ARG A 193 -14.62 -11.11 11.13
N GLY A 194 -15.68 -11.88 10.91
CA GLY A 194 -17.06 -11.36 10.86
C GLY A 194 -17.36 -10.49 9.62
N SER A 195 -16.50 -10.51 8.61
CA SER A 195 -16.81 -9.92 7.31
C SER A 195 -17.93 -10.68 6.61
N LEU A 196 -18.85 -9.94 5.97
CA LEU A 196 -20.02 -10.51 5.31
C LEU A 196 -19.90 -10.40 3.78
N LYS A 197 -20.55 -11.33 3.07
CA LYS A 197 -20.80 -11.21 1.64
C LYS A 197 -21.87 -10.17 1.40
N THR A 198 -21.68 -9.36 0.37
CA THR A 198 -22.66 -8.34 -0.04
C THR A 198 -23.95 -8.94 -0.60
N SER A 199 -23.91 -10.18 -1.11
CA SER A 199 -25.04 -10.84 -1.78
C SER A 199 -26.15 -11.31 -0.85
N ASP A 200 -25.80 -11.83 0.33
CA ASP A 200 -26.74 -12.47 1.27
C ASP A 200 -26.56 -12.01 2.72
N LEU A 201 -25.60 -11.11 2.99
CA LEU A 201 -25.23 -10.62 4.33
C LEU A 201 -24.85 -11.73 5.31
N LYS A 202 -24.35 -12.85 4.79
CA LYS A 202 -23.80 -13.95 5.58
C LYS A 202 -22.29 -13.96 5.49
N GLU A 203 -21.67 -14.51 6.53
CA GLU A 203 -20.25 -14.84 6.47
C GLU A 203 -19.97 -15.83 5.34
N ASP A 204 -18.85 -15.61 4.63
CA ASP A 204 -18.30 -16.62 3.74
C ASP A 204 -17.44 -17.58 4.57
N LEU A 205 -17.88 -18.84 4.69
CA LEU A 205 -17.21 -19.82 5.52
C LEU A 205 -15.77 -20.12 5.07
N GLU A 206 -15.49 -20.07 3.77
CA GLU A 206 -14.15 -20.35 3.27
C GLU A 206 -13.20 -19.19 3.56
N HIS A 207 -13.66 -17.94 3.43
CA HIS A 207 -12.88 -16.79 3.90
C HIS A 207 -12.70 -16.81 5.42
N GLN A 208 -13.74 -17.11 6.21
CA GLN A 208 -13.60 -17.15 7.67
C GLN A 208 -12.63 -18.23 8.15
N LYS A 209 -12.58 -19.40 7.49
CA LYS A 209 -11.52 -20.41 7.73
C LYS A 209 -10.14 -19.81 7.49
N MET A 210 -9.93 -19.13 6.36
CA MET A 210 -8.62 -18.53 6.07
C MET A 210 -8.22 -17.42 7.05
N VAL A 211 -9.18 -16.63 7.55
CA VAL A 211 -8.92 -15.65 8.62
C VAL A 211 -8.50 -16.36 9.92
N ARG A 212 -9.14 -17.49 10.29
CA ARG A 212 -8.76 -18.26 11.48
C ARG A 212 -7.38 -18.89 11.34
N LYS A 213 -7.07 -19.47 10.17
CA LYS A 213 -5.73 -19.94 9.82
C LYS A 213 -4.70 -18.85 9.98
N ALA A 214 -5.00 -17.64 9.48
CA ALA A 214 -4.11 -16.50 9.60
C ALA A 214 -3.92 -16.00 11.04
N ALA A 215 -4.83 -16.36 11.95
CA ALA A 215 -4.75 -16.05 13.38
C ALA A 215 -4.17 -17.19 14.23
N GLY A 216 -3.71 -18.30 13.64
CA GLY A 216 -3.20 -19.46 14.39
C GLY A 216 -4.29 -20.23 15.15
N LEU A 217 -5.55 -20.15 14.70
CA LEU A 217 -6.71 -20.74 15.39
C LEU A 217 -7.24 -22.02 14.72
N ASP A 218 -6.45 -22.62 13.83
CA ASP A 218 -6.78 -23.82 13.03
C ASP A 218 -5.79 -24.96 13.30
#